data_AF-A0A356DXR9-F1
#
_entry.id   AF-A0A356DXR9-F1
#
_cell.length_a   1.000
_cell.length_b   1.000
_cell.length_c   1.000
_cell.angle_alpha   90.00
_cell.angle_beta   90.00
_cell.angle_gamma   90.00
#
_symmetry.space_group_name_H-M   'P 1'
#
loop_
_entity.id
_entity.type
_entity.pdbx_description
1 polymer ?
#
loop_
_entity_poly.entity_id
_entity_poly.type
_entity_poly.pdbx_seq_one_letter_code
_entity_poly.pdbx_strand_id
1 'polypeptide(L)'
;MTEPLPDLATALFRLQLHPDYPMPEKKEWYGKAIRAIFLNAVSEGYSRQTSAAMHTDNQLRAYSVSNLITAPGSEAAQLPHEFTFRISVCQKEALLALLHCTLPGNQLAPGSHLNLSGLHCQITAWHLIDQATYADLVENALNRKVKLNETIDLFFESPVYFKDTKTAQCTAAITPTKVFGSLLSKWQINSTISLPGALMAFIQKHVFINTEEKSIVEWNTGNHALQGSVGLVRFISDSPKNPAWSFLHCLARFAEFSGVGKDTAIGFGQTCLESEKVTFTGMRAKE
;
A
#
# COMPACT_ATOMS: atom_id res chain seq x y z
N MET A 1 -18.60 -25.82 2.86
CA MET A 1 -18.48 -24.52 3.57
C MET A 1 -17.85 -23.55 2.59
N THR A 2 -18.60 -22.54 2.15
CA THR A 2 -18.05 -21.45 1.33
C THR A 2 -17.21 -20.55 2.23
N GLU A 3 -15.92 -20.42 1.95
CA GLU A 3 -15.06 -19.49 2.68
C GLU A 3 -15.62 -18.05 2.57
N PRO A 4 -15.60 -17.26 3.65
CA PRO A 4 -16.06 -15.88 3.60
C PRO A 4 -15.16 -15.06 2.66
N LEU A 5 -15.77 -14.27 1.78
CA LEU A 5 -15.04 -13.35 0.91
C LEU A 5 -14.24 -12.35 1.78
N PRO A 6 -12.94 -12.12 1.50
CA PRO A 6 -12.10 -11.26 2.33
C PRO A 6 -12.49 -9.78 2.23
N ASP A 7 -12.10 -9.02 3.26
CA ASP A 7 -12.28 -7.56 3.31
C ASP A 7 -11.10 -6.81 2.67
N LEU A 8 -9.91 -7.43 2.77
CA LEU A 8 -8.63 -6.88 2.39
C LEU A 8 -8.04 -7.73 1.28
N ALA A 9 -7.54 -7.09 0.23
CA ALA A 9 -6.80 -7.80 -0.81
C ALA A 9 -5.81 -6.89 -1.52
N THR A 10 -4.75 -7.48 -2.05
CA THR A 10 -3.80 -6.82 -2.95
C THR A 10 -3.72 -7.60 -4.25
N ALA A 11 -4.04 -6.94 -5.36
CA ALA A 11 -3.86 -7.45 -6.71
C ALA A 11 -2.58 -6.89 -7.34
N LEU A 12 -1.78 -7.75 -7.95
CA LEU A 12 -0.64 -7.41 -8.78
C LEU A 12 -1.02 -7.54 -10.24
N PHE A 13 -0.77 -6.50 -11.02
CA PHE A 13 -0.95 -6.49 -12.48
C PHE A 13 0.41 -6.51 -13.14
N ARG A 14 0.56 -7.34 -14.18
CA ARG A 14 1.72 -7.35 -15.07
C ARG A 14 1.38 -6.63 -16.36
N LEU A 15 2.28 -5.77 -16.78
CA LEU A 15 2.16 -4.93 -17.95
C LEU A 15 3.31 -5.22 -18.90
N GLN A 16 3.00 -5.25 -20.19
CA GLN A 16 3.97 -5.19 -21.26
C GLN A 16 3.85 -3.82 -21.93
N LEU A 17 4.93 -3.05 -21.89
CA LEU A 17 5.06 -1.79 -22.61
C LEU A 17 5.15 -2.08 -24.11
N HIS A 18 4.48 -1.29 -24.92
CA HIS A 18 4.60 -1.39 -26.36
C HIS A 18 6.03 -1.03 -26.81
N PRO A 19 6.68 -1.81 -27.68
CA PRO A 19 8.10 -1.62 -28.04
C PRO A 19 8.44 -0.22 -28.59
N ASP A 20 7.48 0.41 -29.28
CA ASP A 20 7.66 1.73 -29.89
C ASP A 20 7.59 2.89 -28.89
N TYR A 21 7.28 2.63 -27.61
CA TYR A 21 7.15 3.68 -26.60
C TYR A 21 8.41 3.80 -25.76
N PRO A 22 8.78 5.03 -25.34
CA PRO A 22 9.95 5.24 -24.52
C PRO A 22 9.80 4.52 -23.19
N MET A 23 10.94 4.07 -22.65
CA MET A 23 10.98 3.51 -21.31
C MET A 23 10.54 4.55 -20.28
N PRO A 24 9.79 4.15 -19.22
CA PRO A 24 9.42 5.05 -18.14
C PRO A 24 10.67 5.66 -17.53
N GLU A 25 10.71 6.99 -17.42
CA GLU A 25 11.81 7.63 -16.72
C GLU A 25 11.74 7.33 -15.22
N LYS A 26 12.91 7.18 -14.57
CA LYS A 26 13.01 6.86 -13.14
C LYS A 26 12.29 7.85 -12.21
N LYS A 27 11.94 9.05 -12.68
CA LYS A 27 11.29 10.11 -11.90
C LYS A 27 9.79 10.26 -12.19
N GLU A 28 9.24 9.55 -13.16
CA GLU A 28 7.83 9.68 -13.50
C GLU A 28 6.92 8.94 -12.49
N TRP A 29 5.80 9.58 -12.18
CA TRP A 29 4.89 9.15 -11.14
C TRP A 29 3.52 8.78 -11.73
N TYR A 30 3.36 7.51 -12.06
CA TYR A 30 2.19 6.95 -12.75
C TYR A 30 1.03 6.62 -11.81
N GLY A 31 1.22 6.69 -10.49
CA GLY A 31 0.15 6.34 -9.53
C GLY A 31 -1.15 7.13 -9.73
N LYS A 32 -1.08 8.38 -10.24
CA LYS A 32 -2.28 9.15 -10.63
C LYS A 32 -3.02 8.55 -11.82
N ALA A 33 -2.27 8.09 -12.85
CA ALA A 33 -2.83 7.46 -14.04
C ALA A 33 -3.43 6.09 -13.70
N ILE A 34 -2.70 5.26 -12.94
CA ILE A 34 -3.18 3.96 -12.45
C ILE A 34 -4.49 4.12 -11.68
N ARG A 35 -4.56 5.09 -10.77
CA ARG A 35 -5.79 5.42 -10.06
C ARG A 35 -6.93 5.79 -11.01
N ALA A 36 -6.68 6.67 -11.97
CA ALA A 36 -7.71 7.11 -12.91
C ALA A 36 -8.27 5.94 -13.72
N ILE A 37 -7.39 5.08 -14.24
CA ILE A 37 -7.77 3.84 -14.94
C ILE A 37 -8.63 2.96 -14.04
N PHE A 38 -8.19 2.72 -12.80
CA PHE A 38 -8.94 1.87 -11.87
C PHE A 38 -10.34 2.42 -11.60
N LEU A 39 -10.47 3.70 -11.28
CA LEU A 39 -11.78 4.29 -11.00
C LEU A 39 -12.69 4.37 -12.23
N ASN A 40 -12.12 4.56 -13.42
CA ASN A 40 -12.87 4.49 -14.67
C ASN A 40 -13.36 3.06 -14.92
N ALA A 41 -12.50 2.06 -14.74
CA ALA A 41 -12.87 0.65 -14.87
C ALA A 41 -14.03 0.29 -13.92
N VAL A 42 -13.97 0.75 -12.67
CA VAL A 42 -15.06 0.55 -11.70
C VAL A 42 -16.32 1.30 -12.13
N SER A 43 -16.19 2.54 -12.59
CA SER A 43 -17.33 3.37 -13.00
C SER A 43 -18.08 2.79 -14.20
N GLU A 44 -17.35 2.28 -15.19
CA GLU A 44 -17.89 1.78 -16.45
C GLU A 44 -18.30 0.31 -16.38
N GLY A 45 -17.48 -0.53 -15.74
CA GLY A 45 -17.68 -1.98 -15.71
C GLY A 45 -18.51 -2.47 -14.53
N TYR A 46 -18.56 -1.73 -13.41
CA TYR A 46 -19.19 -2.23 -12.18
C TYR A 46 -20.28 -1.31 -11.63
N SER A 47 -19.93 -0.11 -11.17
CA SER A 47 -20.87 0.85 -10.62
C SER A 47 -20.28 2.25 -10.54
N ARG A 48 -20.96 3.22 -11.18
CA ARG A 48 -20.66 4.65 -11.06
C ARG A 48 -20.73 5.13 -9.61
N GLN A 49 -21.70 4.62 -8.84
CA GLN A 49 -21.87 4.99 -7.43
C GLN A 49 -20.69 4.50 -6.59
N THR A 50 -20.23 3.26 -6.82
CA THR A 50 -19.07 2.70 -6.11
C THR A 50 -17.80 3.47 -6.47
N SER A 51 -17.57 3.77 -7.75
CA SER A 51 -16.43 4.61 -8.17
C SER A 51 -16.46 6.00 -7.54
N ALA A 52 -17.62 6.66 -7.51
CA ALA A 52 -17.78 7.97 -6.89
C ALA A 52 -17.51 7.91 -5.38
N ALA A 53 -18.04 6.91 -4.67
CA ALA A 53 -17.78 6.69 -3.24
C ALA A 53 -16.28 6.53 -2.97
N MET A 54 -15.57 5.76 -3.79
CA MET A 54 -14.12 5.56 -3.71
C MET A 54 -13.31 6.82 -4.06
N HIS A 55 -13.87 7.74 -4.86
CA HIS A 55 -13.21 8.99 -5.24
C HIS A 55 -13.39 10.11 -4.21
N THR A 56 -14.43 10.07 -3.37
CA THR A 56 -14.84 11.15 -2.44
C THR A 56 -13.65 11.86 -1.80
N ASP A 57 -13.50 13.14 -2.13
CA ASP A 57 -12.37 13.95 -1.66
C ASP A 57 -12.43 14.17 -0.14
N ASN A 58 -11.24 14.28 0.48
CA ASN A 58 -11.05 14.45 1.92
C ASN A 58 -11.48 13.29 2.82
N GLN A 59 -11.94 12.16 2.28
CA GLN A 59 -12.06 10.90 3.02
C GLN A 59 -10.82 10.02 2.79
N LEU A 60 -10.41 9.26 3.81
CA LEU A 60 -9.40 8.22 3.65
C LEU A 60 -9.98 7.14 2.74
N ARG A 61 -9.38 6.97 1.57
CA ARG A 61 -9.89 6.08 0.52
C ARG A 61 -9.72 4.63 0.92
N ALA A 62 -10.71 3.80 0.59
CA ALA A 62 -10.75 2.36 0.86
C ALA A 62 -9.82 1.53 -0.06
N TYR A 63 -8.81 2.15 -0.66
CA TYR A 63 -7.84 1.50 -1.53
C TYR A 63 -6.52 2.28 -1.55
N SER A 64 -5.46 1.57 -1.94
CA SER A 64 -4.16 2.13 -2.32
C SER A 64 -3.74 1.61 -3.69
N VAL A 65 -2.86 2.34 -4.35
CA VAL A 65 -2.21 1.87 -5.59
C VAL A 65 -0.71 2.07 -5.44
N SER A 66 0.09 1.26 -6.11
CA SER A 66 1.53 1.50 -6.22
C SER A 66 1.85 2.45 -7.38
N ASN A 67 3.09 2.92 -7.45
CA ASN A 67 3.64 3.41 -8.72
C ASN A 67 3.93 2.23 -9.67
N LEU A 68 4.34 2.52 -10.90
CA LEU A 68 4.87 1.53 -11.82
C LEU A 68 6.23 1.00 -11.31
N ILE A 69 6.38 -0.32 -11.24
CA ILE A 69 7.56 -1.02 -10.71
C ILE A 69 8.06 -1.98 -11.78
N THR A 70 9.35 -1.97 -12.08
CA THR A 70 9.97 -2.95 -13.00
C THR A 70 9.69 -4.38 -12.54
N ALA A 71 9.26 -5.26 -13.45
CA ALA A 71 8.89 -6.62 -13.08
C ALA A 71 10.12 -7.41 -12.57
N PRO A 72 10.00 -8.20 -11.48
CA PRO A 72 11.10 -9.02 -10.98
C PRO A 72 11.65 -9.96 -12.06
N GLY A 73 12.96 -10.00 -12.22
CA GLY A 73 13.63 -10.84 -13.21
C GLY A 73 13.71 -10.25 -14.63
N SER A 74 13.01 -9.14 -14.92
CA SER A 74 13.10 -8.47 -16.23
C SER A 74 14.51 -7.94 -16.53
N GLU A 75 15.23 -7.45 -15.51
CA GLU A 75 16.62 -7.00 -15.63
C GLU A 75 17.57 -8.15 -15.99
N ALA A 76 17.35 -9.33 -15.41
CA ALA A 76 18.15 -10.53 -15.69
C ALA A 76 17.81 -11.16 -17.04
N ALA A 77 16.54 -11.09 -17.45
CA ALA A 77 16.03 -11.65 -18.70
C ALA A 77 16.22 -10.72 -19.91
N GLN A 78 16.76 -9.50 -19.73
CA GLN A 78 16.80 -8.47 -20.77
C GLN A 78 15.45 -8.29 -21.46
N LEU A 79 14.35 -8.31 -20.69
CA LEU A 79 13.00 -8.04 -21.18
C LEU A 79 12.66 -6.60 -20.77
N PRO A 80 13.06 -5.57 -21.55
CA PRO A 80 13.03 -4.19 -21.07
C PRO A 80 11.61 -3.65 -20.93
N HIS A 81 10.57 -4.40 -21.28
CA HIS A 81 9.21 -3.88 -21.40
C HIS A 81 8.24 -4.43 -20.36
N GLU A 82 8.70 -5.19 -19.36
CA GLU A 82 7.80 -5.73 -18.34
C GLU A 82 7.78 -4.90 -17.06
N PHE A 83 6.57 -4.45 -16.70
CA PHE A 83 6.31 -3.67 -15.50
C PHE A 83 5.19 -4.29 -14.69
N THR A 84 5.07 -3.83 -13.46
CA THR A 84 4.00 -4.20 -12.55
C THR A 84 3.45 -3.00 -11.83
N PHE A 85 2.20 -3.10 -11.42
CA PHE A 85 1.63 -2.22 -10.40
C PHE A 85 0.70 -3.02 -9.51
N ARG A 86 0.41 -2.47 -8.33
CA ARG A 86 -0.47 -3.06 -7.33
C ARG A 86 -1.69 -2.19 -7.12
N ILE A 87 -2.83 -2.83 -6.90
CA ILE A 87 -4.05 -2.21 -6.35
C ILE A 87 -4.42 -3.00 -5.10
N SER A 88 -4.49 -2.30 -3.97
CA SER A 88 -4.92 -2.89 -2.71
C SER A 88 -6.24 -2.26 -2.28
N VAL A 89 -7.16 -3.07 -1.79
CA VAL A 89 -8.49 -2.66 -1.35
C VAL A 89 -8.70 -3.04 0.11
N CYS A 90 -9.45 -2.21 0.83
CA CYS A 90 -9.69 -2.34 2.28
C CYS A 90 -11.17 -2.54 2.63
N GLN A 91 -12.02 -2.75 1.63
CA GLN A 91 -13.45 -2.98 1.78
C GLN A 91 -13.91 -4.07 0.81
N LYS A 92 -14.84 -4.89 1.27
CA LYS A 92 -15.44 -5.98 0.49
C LYS A 92 -16.05 -5.51 -0.84
N GLU A 93 -16.74 -4.37 -0.84
CA GLU A 93 -17.33 -3.80 -2.06
C GLU A 93 -16.27 -3.36 -3.07
N ALA A 94 -15.16 -2.78 -2.59
CA ALA A 94 -14.03 -2.41 -3.44
C ALA A 94 -13.33 -3.65 -4.02
N LEU A 95 -13.28 -4.77 -3.28
CA LEU A 95 -12.77 -6.04 -3.79
C LEU A 95 -13.68 -6.61 -4.89
N LEU A 96 -14.99 -6.63 -4.68
CA LEU A 96 -15.94 -7.07 -5.70
C LEU A 96 -15.80 -6.24 -6.98
N ALA A 97 -15.71 -4.92 -6.84
CA ALA A 97 -15.46 -4.01 -7.96
C ALA A 97 -14.15 -4.32 -8.69
N LEU A 98 -13.04 -4.50 -7.95
CA LEU A 98 -11.74 -4.86 -8.51
C LEU A 98 -11.82 -6.18 -9.28
N LEU A 99 -12.35 -7.24 -8.67
CA LEU A 99 -12.51 -8.55 -9.32
C LEU A 99 -13.37 -8.44 -10.59
N HIS A 100 -14.47 -7.71 -10.54
CA HIS A 100 -15.32 -7.49 -11.70
C HIS A 100 -14.54 -6.83 -12.85
N CYS A 101 -13.75 -5.80 -12.56
CA CYS A 101 -12.94 -5.10 -13.56
C CYS A 101 -11.90 -5.98 -14.27
N THR A 102 -11.56 -7.14 -13.67
CA THR A 102 -10.59 -8.10 -14.23
C THR A 102 -11.21 -9.24 -15.04
N LEU A 103 -12.55 -9.34 -15.09
CA LEU A 103 -13.25 -10.34 -15.91
C LEU A 103 -12.96 -10.16 -17.41
N PRO A 104 -12.93 -11.22 -18.23
CA PRO A 104 -12.65 -11.12 -19.65
C PRO A 104 -13.50 -10.05 -20.37
N GLY A 105 -12.84 -9.18 -21.13
CA GLY A 105 -13.47 -8.07 -21.84
C GLY A 105 -13.51 -6.74 -21.06
N ASN A 106 -13.22 -6.73 -19.77
CA ASN A 106 -13.17 -5.51 -18.96
C ASN A 106 -11.79 -4.83 -18.99
N GLN A 107 -11.75 -3.56 -18.57
CA GLN A 107 -10.59 -2.69 -18.73
C GLN A 107 -9.32 -3.16 -17.99
N LEU A 108 -9.45 -3.95 -16.92
CA LEU A 108 -8.32 -4.51 -16.17
C LEU A 108 -8.07 -6.00 -16.46
N ALA A 109 -8.72 -6.56 -17.48
CA ALA A 109 -8.51 -7.95 -17.88
C ALA A 109 -7.18 -8.14 -18.65
N PRO A 110 -6.60 -9.35 -18.64
CA PRO A 110 -5.51 -9.68 -19.56
C PRO A 110 -5.92 -9.42 -21.02
N GLY A 111 -5.00 -8.85 -21.79
CA GLY A 111 -5.21 -8.40 -23.17
C GLY A 111 -5.64 -6.94 -23.30
N SER A 112 -6.14 -6.31 -22.23
CA SER A 112 -6.58 -4.92 -22.24
C SER A 112 -5.42 -3.94 -22.36
N HIS A 113 -5.65 -2.85 -23.10
CA HIS A 113 -4.65 -1.81 -23.34
C HIS A 113 -4.90 -0.61 -22.42
N LEU A 114 -3.83 -0.12 -21.80
CA LEU A 114 -3.82 0.99 -20.87
C LEU A 114 -2.97 2.14 -21.42
N ASN A 115 -3.42 3.37 -21.17
CA ASN A 115 -2.61 4.57 -21.37
C ASN A 115 -2.23 5.16 -20.00
N LEU A 116 -0.98 4.94 -19.61
CA LEU A 116 -0.40 5.46 -18.37
C LEU A 116 0.37 6.75 -18.67
N SER A 117 -0.36 7.86 -18.76
CA SER A 117 0.23 9.19 -18.98
C SER A 117 1.12 9.28 -20.23
N GLY A 118 0.70 8.66 -21.33
CA GLY A 118 1.44 8.60 -22.59
C GLY A 118 2.17 7.29 -22.83
N LEU A 119 2.29 6.42 -21.81
CA LEU A 119 2.79 5.06 -22.00
C LEU A 119 1.67 4.12 -22.39
N HIS A 120 1.82 3.45 -23.53
CA HIS A 120 0.88 2.44 -23.99
C HIS A 120 1.34 1.06 -23.56
N CYS A 121 0.55 0.44 -22.69
CA CYS A 121 0.85 -0.87 -22.12
C CYS A 121 -0.30 -1.84 -22.37
N GLN A 122 0.00 -3.13 -22.41
CA GLN A 122 -1.00 -4.20 -22.39
C GLN A 122 -0.91 -4.94 -21.05
N ILE A 123 -2.06 -5.25 -20.45
CA ILE A 123 -2.11 -6.14 -19.29
C ILE A 123 -1.86 -7.57 -19.77
N THR A 124 -0.80 -8.21 -19.28
CA THR A 124 -0.47 -9.59 -19.66
C THR A 124 -1.00 -10.61 -18.65
N ALA A 125 -1.04 -10.24 -17.38
CA ALA A 125 -1.55 -11.09 -16.30
C ALA A 125 -1.94 -10.25 -15.09
N TRP A 126 -2.73 -10.85 -14.20
CA TRP A 126 -2.97 -10.31 -12.87
C TRP A 126 -3.21 -11.45 -11.88
N HIS A 127 -2.88 -11.22 -10.60
CA HIS A 127 -3.10 -12.18 -9.51
C HIS A 127 -3.40 -11.46 -8.21
N LEU A 128 -4.24 -12.04 -7.36
CA LEU A 128 -4.28 -11.68 -5.94
C LEU A 128 -3.03 -12.25 -5.27
N ILE A 129 -2.19 -11.36 -4.76
CA ILE A 129 -0.92 -11.73 -4.10
C ILE A 129 -1.06 -11.80 -2.58
N ASP A 130 -2.14 -11.22 -2.04
CA ASP A 130 -2.43 -11.21 -0.62
C ASP A 130 -3.91 -10.93 -0.35
N GLN A 131 -4.47 -11.55 0.70
CA GLN A 131 -5.86 -11.46 1.10
C GLN A 131 -6.00 -11.68 2.61
N ALA A 132 -6.91 -10.97 3.26
CA ALA A 132 -7.24 -11.17 4.68
C ALA A 132 -8.62 -10.61 5.02
N THR A 133 -9.21 -11.05 6.14
CA THR A 133 -10.28 -10.31 6.81
C THR A 133 -9.72 -9.46 7.96
N TYR A 134 -10.47 -8.46 8.39
CA TYR A 134 -10.08 -7.71 9.59
C TYR A 134 -10.04 -8.60 10.84
N ALA A 135 -10.91 -9.63 10.89
CA ALA A 135 -10.94 -10.60 11.98
C ALA A 135 -9.65 -11.42 12.00
N ASP A 136 -9.17 -11.90 10.85
CA ASP A 136 -7.93 -12.66 10.75
C ASP A 136 -6.74 -11.83 11.23
N LEU A 137 -6.66 -10.54 10.86
CA LEU A 137 -5.57 -9.68 11.31
C LEU A 137 -5.55 -9.51 12.84
N VAL A 138 -6.71 -9.33 13.46
CA VAL A 138 -6.84 -9.19 14.92
C VAL A 138 -6.54 -10.52 15.62
N GLU A 139 -7.11 -11.61 15.14
CA GLU A 139 -6.92 -12.94 15.71
C GLU A 139 -5.45 -13.36 15.66
N ASN A 140 -4.81 -13.18 14.50
CA ASN A 140 -3.38 -13.47 14.33
C ASN A 140 -2.51 -12.64 15.28
N ALA A 141 -2.85 -11.36 15.47
CA ALA A 141 -2.12 -10.49 16.38
C ALA A 141 -2.28 -10.87 17.86
N LEU A 142 -3.49 -11.27 18.28
CA LEU A 142 -3.78 -11.67 19.67
C LEU A 142 -3.25 -13.07 20.00
N ASN A 143 -3.30 -14.00 19.05
CA ASN A 143 -2.82 -15.38 19.22
C ASN A 143 -1.30 -15.51 19.05
N ARG A 144 -0.62 -14.46 18.59
CA ARG A 144 0.83 -14.42 18.45
C ARG A 144 1.49 -14.57 19.82
N LYS A 145 2.38 -15.55 19.95
CA LYS A 145 3.25 -15.67 21.14
C LYS A 145 4.26 -14.52 21.13
N VAL A 146 4.05 -13.54 22.00
CA VAL A 146 4.96 -12.40 22.19
C VAL A 146 6.37 -12.90 22.49
N LYS A 147 7.33 -12.57 21.62
CA LYS A 147 8.74 -12.88 21.84
C LYS A 147 9.40 -11.77 22.65
N LEU A 148 10.38 -12.12 23.48
CA LEU A 148 11.24 -11.12 24.12
C LEU A 148 12.00 -10.37 23.01
N ASN A 149 12.05 -9.02 23.07
CA ASN A 149 12.66 -8.15 22.06
C ASN A 149 11.97 -8.11 20.68
N GLU A 150 10.67 -8.39 20.65
CA GLU A 150 9.89 -8.30 19.42
C GLU A 150 9.80 -6.85 18.90
N THR A 151 10.14 -6.67 17.62
CA THR A 151 10.11 -5.39 16.93
C THR A 151 9.02 -5.38 15.85
N ILE A 152 8.66 -4.19 15.38
CA ILE A 152 7.86 -3.99 14.17
C ILE A 152 8.76 -3.30 13.15
N ASP A 153 9.06 -4.00 12.07
CA ASP A 153 10.00 -3.54 11.05
C ASP A 153 9.21 -3.19 9.79
N LEU A 154 9.06 -1.90 9.52
CA LEU A 154 8.33 -1.40 8.36
C LEU A 154 9.30 -0.90 7.30
N PHE A 155 9.17 -1.44 6.09
CA PHE A 155 9.89 -0.97 4.93
C PHE A 155 8.94 -0.14 4.03
N PHE A 156 9.23 1.14 3.89
CA PHE A 156 8.49 2.07 3.04
C PHE A 156 9.00 1.97 1.60
N GLU A 157 8.30 1.19 0.77
CA GLU A 157 8.63 0.90 -0.63
C GLU A 157 8.46 2.10 -1.56
N SER A 158 7.63 3.07 -1.15
CA SER A 158 7.41 4.33 -1.86
C SER A 158 7.44 5.49 -0.88
N PRO A 159 7.68 6.74 -1.34
CA PRO A 159 7.79 7.87 -0.44
C PRO A 159 6.57 7.99 0.49
N VAL A 160 6.81 8.09 1.79
CA VAL A 160 5.78 8.35 2.80
C VAL A 160 5.90 9.78 3.31
N TYR A 161 4.77 10.46 3.40
CA TYR A 161 4.68 11.77 4.01
C TYR A 161 3.34 11.91 4.74
N PHE A 162 3.30 12.84 5.68
CA PHE A 162 2.16 13.10 6.54
C PHE A 162 1.73 14.54 6.41
N LYS A 163 0.43 14.79 6.34
CA LYS A 163 -0.16 16.13 6.37
C LYS A 163 -0.76 16.39 7.74
N ASP A 164 -0.33 17.47 8.38
CA ASP A 164 -0.97 17.94 9.60
C ASP A 164 -2.32 18.57 9.27
N THR A 165 -3.38 18.13 9.95
CA THR A 165 -4.75 18.57 9.65
C THR A 165 -5.03 20.00 10.14
N LYS A 166 -4.27 20.51 11.10
CA LYS A 166 -4.45 21.86 11.67
C LYS A 166 -3.70 22.92 10.88
N THR A 167 -2.46 22.61 10.50
CA THR A 167 -1.56 23.56 9.82
C THR A 167 -1.50 23.36 8.31
N ALA A 168 -2.07 22.27 7.80
CA ALA A 168 -1.94 21.81 6.41
C ALA A 168 -0.49 21.55 5.96
N GLN A 169 0.49 21.60 6.86
CA GLN A 169 1.90 21.37 6.55
C GLN A 169 2.16 19.88 6.28
N CYS A 170 2.96 19.63 5.24
CA CYS A 170 3.44 18.29 4.92
C CYS A 170 4.81 18.05 5.57
N THR A 171 5.05 16.83 6.03
CA THR A 171 6.33 16.41 6.60
C THR A 171 6.67 14.98 6.22
N ALA A 172 7.95 14.75 5.89
CA ALA A 172 8.51 13.43 5.68
C ALA A 172 8.92 12.74 7.01
N ALA A 173 8.74 13.39 8.16
CA ALA A 173 9.16 12.86 9.44
C ALA A 173 8.36 11.61 9.81
N ILE A 174 9.06 10.47 9.89
CA ILE A 174 8.52 9.22 10.39
C ILE A 174 8.60 9.24 11.92
N THR A 175 7.45 9.19 12.59
CA THR A 175 7.35 9.00 14.04
C THR A 175 6.30 7.93 14.34
N PRO A 176 6.38 7.24 15.49
CA PRO A 176 5.38 6.22 15.86
C PRO A 176 3.95 6.76 15.78
N THR A 177 3.71 7.97 16.32
CA THR A 177 2.39 8.61 16.31
C THR A 177 1.89 8.91 14.90
N LYS A 178 2.76 9.29 13.96
CA LYS A 178 2.37 9.58 12.58
C LYS A 178 2.06 8.29 11.81
N VAL A 179 2.91 7.27 11.92
CA VAL A 179 2.74 5.98 11.23
C VAL A 179 1.51 5.26 11.76
N PHE A 180 1.49 4.93 13.05
CA PHE A 180 0.40 4.16 13.63
C PHE A 180 -0.87 4.97 13.79
N GLY A 181 -0.78 6.30 13.96
CA GLY A 181 -1.95 7.17 13.90
C GLY A 181 -2.61 7.17 12.52
N SER A 182 -1.81 7.24 11.44
CA SER A 182 -2.33 7.12 10.07
C SER A 182 -3.02 5.77 9.84
N LEU A 183 -2.43 4.67 10.31
CA LEU A 183 -2.99 3.33 10.16
C LEU A 183 -4.27 3.17 10.99
N LEU A 184 -4.28 3.67 12.23
CA LEU A 184 -5.46 3.64 13.09
C LEU A 184 -6.62 4.42 12.49
N SER A 185 -6.38 5.62 11.94
CA SER A 185 -7.44 6.39 11.27
C SER A 185 -8.01 5.66 10.05
N LYS A 186 -7.15 4.99 9.26
CA LYS A 186 -7.61 4.17 8.12
C LYS A 186 -8.39 2.94 8.59
N TRP A 187 -7.93 2.28 9.65
CA TRP A 187 -8.61 1.14 10.24
C TRP A 187 -10.02 1.51 10.69
N GLN A 188 -10.16 2.60 11.46
CA GLN A 188 -11.45 3.05 12.02
C GLN A 188 -12.49 3.39 10.93
N ILE A 189 -12.05 3.79 9.74
CA ILE A 189 -12.94 4.12 8.63
C ILE A 189 -13.38 2.88 7.85
N ASN A 190 -12.48 1.89 7.71
CA ASN A 190 -12.72 0.75 6.82
C ASN A 190 -13.13 -0.53 7.54
N SER A 191 -12.82 -0.66 8.83
CA SER A 191 -13.11 -1.86 9.63
C SER A 191 -14.37 -1.69 10.47
N THR A 192 -15.12 -2.77 10.63
CA THR A 192 -16.20 -2.88 11.63
C THR A 192 -15.67 -3.27 13.02
N ILE A 193 -14.43 -3.75 13.11
CA ILE A 193 -13.81 -4.16 14.37
C ILE A 193 -13.16 -2.94 15.01
N SER A 194 -13.63 -2.57 16.20
CA SER A 194 -13.05 -1.44 16.95
C SER A 194 -11.75 -1.85 17.65
N LEU A 195 -10.71 -1.04 17.46
CA LEU A 195 -9.47 -1.15 18.23
C LEU A 195 -9.59 -0.42 19.58
N PRO A 196 -8.78 -0.79 20.60
CA PRO A 196 -8.86 -0.15 21.92
C PRO A 196 -8.65 1.37 21.86
N GLY A 197 -9.52 2.14 22.52
CA GLY A 197 -9.45 3.61 22.52
C GLY A 197 -8.16 4.19 23.13
N ALA A 198 -7.50 3.44 24.01
CA ALA A 198 -6.23 3.84 24.63
C ALA A 198 -5.00 3.63 23.74
N LEU A 199 -5.15 3.11 22.51
CA LEU A 199 -4.04 2.74 21.64
C LEU A 199 -3.13 3.92 21.29
N MET A 200 -3.71 5.11 21.04
CA MET A 200 -2.90 6.30 20.76
C MET A 200 -2.08 6.77 21.96
N ALA A 201 -2.64 6.69 23.17
CA ALA A 201 -1.89 7.01 24.38
C ALA A 201 -0.74 6.03 24.60
N PHE A 202 -0.96 4.74 24.30
CA PHE A 202 0.10 3.73 24.31
C PHE A 202 1.19 4.04 23.28
N ILE A 203 0.84 4.36 22.03
CA ILE A 203 1.80 4.71 20.98
C ILE A 203 2.67 5.89 21.40
N GLN A 204 2.07 6.93 21.99
CA GLN A 204 2.80 8.12 22.41
C GLN A 204 3.77 7.87 23.57
N LYS A 205 3.41 6.98 24.49
CA LYS A 205 4.14 6.79 25.74
C LYS A 205 5.16 5.64 25.68
N HIS A 206 4.86 4.59 24.93
CA HIS A 206 5.55 3.31 25.03
C HIS A 206 6.23 2.85 23.75
N VAL A 207 6.02 3.54 22.62
CA VAL A 207 6.52 3.11 21.31
C VAL A 207 7.57 4.07 20.79
N PHE A 208 8.71 3.51 20.38
CA PHE A 208 9.90 4.27 19.99
C PHE A 208 10.48 3.73 18.69
N ILE A 209 11.23 4.58 17.98
CA ILE A 209 12.07 4.14 16.85
C ILE A 209 13.39 3.64 17.45
N ASN A 210 13.76 2.40 17.12
CA ASN A 210 15.04 1.82 17.49
C ASN A 210 16.11 2.06 16.43
N THR A 211 15.75 1.89 15.17
CA THR A 211 16.66 2.01 14.03
C THR A 211 15.92 2.61 12.84
N GLU A 212 16.59 3.48 12.10
CA GLU A 212 16.09 4.01 10.84
C GLU A 212 17.19 4.00 9.77
N GLU A 213 16.91 3.31 8.68
CA GLU A 213 17.71 3.31 7.44
C GLU A 213 16.83 3.91 6.35
N LYS A 214 16.72 5.24 6.35
CA LYS A 214 15.81 5.97 5.48
C LYS A 214 16.52 7.01 4.63
N SER A 215 15.96 7.27 3.47
CA SER A 215 16.36 8.36 2.57
C SER A 215 15.19 9.29 2.32
N ILE A 216 15.48 10.58 2.10
CA ILE A 216 14.47 11.54 1.66
C ILE A 216 14.45 11.55 0.14
N VAL A 217 13.25 11.42 -0.42
CA VAL A 217 12.99 11.55 -1.86
C VAL A 217 12.15 12.80 -2.06
N GLU A 218 12.57 13.62 -3.01
CA GLU A 218 11.83 14.81 -3.43
C GLU A 218 11.11 14.53 -4.74
N TRP A 219 9.89 15.04 -4.87
CA TRP A 219 9.19 15.07 -6.14
C TRP A 219 8.53 16.42 -6.36
N ASN A 220 8.53 16.85 -7.61
CA ASN A 220 7.91 18.10 -8.00
C ASN A 220 6.43 17.86 -8.28
N THR A 221 5.57 18.57 -7.54
CA THR A 221 4.13 18.63 -7.84
C THR A 221 3.75 19.89 -8.63
N GLY A 222 4.72 20.45 -9.38
CA GLY A 222 4.59 21.70 -10.12
C GLY A 222 4.94 22.92 -9.27
N ASN A 223 4.12 23.23 -8.25
CA ASN A 223 4.26 24.49 -7.49
C ASN A 223 5.14 24.39 -6.24
N HIS A 224 5.33 23.20 -5.66
CA HIS A 224 6.19 22.98 -4.50
C HIS A 224 6.85 21.61 -4.58
N ALA A 225 8.12 21.55 -4.17
CA ALA A 225 8.79 20.27 -3.92
C ALA A 225 8.18 19.66 -2.66
N LEU A 226 7.60 18.47 -2.81
CA LEU A 226 7.19 17.67 -1.66
C LEU A 226 8.30 16.67 -1.35
N GLN A 227 8.52 16.45 -0.06
CA GLN A 227 9.48 15.49 0.46
C GLN A 227 8.74 14.33 1.12
N GLY A 228 9.31 13.14 0.99
CA GLY A 228 8.82 11.93 1.62
C GLY A 228 9.99 11.01 1.96
N SER A 229 9.80 10.17 2.96
CA SER A 229 10.81 9.20 3.39
C SER A 229 10.59 7.86 2.71
N VAL A 230 11.66 7.17 2.35
CA VAL A 230 11.67 5.76 1.91
C VAL A 230 12.69 4.98 2.74
N GLY A 231 12.52 3.68 2.86
CA GLY A 231 13.48 2.80 3.55
C GLY A 231 12.91 2.12 4.78
N LEU A 232 13.79 1.58 5.62
CA LEU A 232 13.45 0.73 6.76
C LEU A 232 13.37 1.54 8.05
N VAL A 233 12.30 1.33 8.83
CA VAL A 233 12.20 1.84 10.20
C VAL A 233 11.73 0.72 11.13
N ARG A 234 12.51 0.53 12.20
CA ARG A 234 12.25 -0.46 13.25
C ARG A 234 11.66 0.22 14.49
N PHE A 235 10.49 -0.25 14.90
CA PHE A 235 9.79 0.19 16.10
C PHE A 235 9.92 -0.83 17.22
N ILE A 236 10.06 -0.34 18.45
CA ILE A 236 10.10 -1.14 19.67
C ILE A 236 9.11 -0.59 20.69
N SER A 237 8.80 -1.40 21.70
CA SER A 237 8.02 -1.00 22.86
C SER A 237 8.77 -1.29 24.15
N ASP A 238 8.75 -0.34 25.09
CA ASP A 238 9.23 -0.57 26.47
C ASP A 238 8.21 -1.37 27.32
N SER A 239 7.02 -1.61 26.76
CA SER A 239 5.93 -2.40 27.36
C SER A 239 5.43 -3.46 26.37
N PRO A 240 6.29 -4.40 25.93
CA PRO A 240 5.95 -5.35 24.85
C PRO A 240 4.92 -6.41 25.28
N LYS A 241 4.71 -6.61 26.59
CA LYS A 241 3.67 -7.50 27.13
C LYS A 241 2.29 -6.84 27.18
N ASN A 242 2.19 -5.54 26.94
CA ASN A 242 0.91 -4.87 26.88
C ASN A 242 0.15 -5.31 25.63
N PRO A 243 -1.14 -5.71 25.71
CA PRO A 243 -1.94 -6.11 24.55
C PRO A 243 -2.00 -5.06 23.43
N ALA A 244 -1.83 -3.77 23.76
CA ALA A 244 -1.72 -2.69 22.77
C ALA A 244 -0.58 -2.92 21.77
N TRP A 245 0.52 -3.56 22.18
CA TRP A 245 1.63 -3.90 21.29
C TRP A 245 1.20 -4.92 20.22
N SER A 246 0.41 -5.93 20.57
CA SER A 246 -0.18 -6.86 19.60
C SER A 246 -1.04 -6.14 18.58
N PHE A 247 -1.86 -5.17 19.00
CA PHE A 247 -2.64 -4.36 18.06
C PHE A 247 -1.78 -3.50 17.13
N LEU A 248 -0.57 -3.09 17.53
CA LEU A 248 0.37 -2.43 16.62
C LEU A 248 0.90 -3.38 15.55
N HIS A 249 1.13 -4.67 15.88
CA HIS A 249 1.46 -5.68 14.86
C HIS A 249 0.30 -5.88 13.87
N CYS A 250 -0.93 -5.88 14.36
CA CYS A 250 -2.13 -5.89 13.50
C CYS A 250 -2.14 -4.69 12.54
N LEU A 251 -1.94 -3.47 13.06
CA LEU A 251 -1.86 -2.27 12.24
C LEU A 251 -0.68 -2.31 11.25
N ALA A 252 0.46 -2.87 11.67
CA ALA A 252 1.63 -3.01 10.83
C ALA A 252 1.36 -3.97 9.64
N ARG A 253 0.68 -5.09 9.88
CA ARG A 253 0.22 -5.97 8.81
C ARG A 253 -0.81 -5.30 7.91
N PHE A 254 -1.73 -4.52 8.48
CA PHE A 254 -2.71 -3.73 7.73
C PHE A 254 -2.05 -2.64 6.84
N ALA A 255 -0.81 -2.24 7.12
CA ALA A 255 -0.08 -1.27 6.31
C ALA A 255 0.17 -1.75 4.87
N GLU A 256 0.23 -3.07 4.64
CA GLU A 256 0.43 -3.66 3.32
C GLU A 256 -0.77 -3.49 2.38
N PHE A 257 -1.98 -3.39 2.95
CA PHE A 257 -3.20 -3.14 2.18
C PHE A 257 -3.48 -1.64 2.05
N SER A 258 -3.34 -0.92 3.16
CA SER A 258 -3.82 0.47 3.26
C SER A 258 -2.76 1.52 2.90
N GLY A 259 -1.49 1.13 2.94
CA GLY A 259 -0.34 2.03 2.94
C GLY A 259 -0.30 2.93 4.18
N VAL A 260 0.80 3.67 4.34
CA VAL A 260 1.00 4.62 5.45
C VAL A 260 0.99 6.06 4.94
N GLY A 261 0.40 6.98 5.70
CA GLY A 261 0.44 8.40 5.39
C GLY A 261 -0.56 8.83 4.32
N LYS A 262 -0.24 9.94 3.64
CA LYS A 262 -1.13 10.62 2.69
C LYS A 262 -0.94 10.11 1.26
N ASP A 263 -1.99 10.25 0.45
CA ASP A 263 -1.98 10.01 -0.99
C ASP A 263 -1.61 8.59 -1.43
N THR A 264 -1.95 7.61 -0.59
CA THR A 264 -1.76 6.18 -0.90
C THR A 264 -2.56 5.70 -2.11
N ALA A 265 -3.67 6.37 -2.41
CA ALA A 265 -4.46 6.12 -3.61
C ALA A 265 -3.78 6.60 -4.91
N ILE A 266 -2.61 7.24 -4.84
CA ILE A 266 -1.84 7.64 -6.03
C ILE A 266 -0.38 7.19 -5.95
N GLY A 267 -0.05 6.10 -5.24
CA GLY A 267 1.31 5.54 -5.29
C GLY A 267 2.18 5.76 -4.06
N PHE A 268 1.80 6.65 -3.13
CA PHE A 268 2.63 6.98 -1.97
C PHE A 268 2.40 5.99 -0.82
N GLY A 269 3.33 5.92 0.13
CA GLY A 269 3.12 5.20 1.38
C GLY A 269 2.96 3.68 1.27
N GLN A 270 3.26 3.07 0.12
CA GLN A 270 3.40 1.61 0.00
C GLN A 270 4.39 1.12 1.04
N THR A 271 3.96 0.18 1.88
CA THR A 271 4.68 -0.26 3.07
C THR A 271 4.53 -1.76 3.21
N CYS A 272 5.59 -2.46 3.59
CA CYS A 272 5.54 -3.88 3.91
C CYS A 272 6.29 -4.21 5.20
N LEU A 273 5.93 -5.33 5.83
CA LEU A 273 6.69 -5.89 6.94
C LEU A 273 7.99 -6.53 6.45
N GLU A 274 9.12 -6.16 7.05
CA GLU A 274 10.42 -6.71 6.65
C GLU A 274 10.56 -8.20 6.97
N SER A 275 9.95 -8.67 8.07
CA SER A 275 9.99 -10.09 8.47
C SER A 275 9.44 -11.05 7.41
N GLU A 276 8.72 -10.55 6.41
CA GLU A 276 8.13 -11.31 5.30
C GLU A 276 8.94 -11.19 3.99
N LYS A 277 9.93 -10.29 3.91
CA LYS A 277 10.80 -10.10 2.72
C LYS A 277 11.93 -11.13 2.56
N VAL A 278 12.21 -11.92 3.59
CA VAL A 278 13.28 -12.94 3.57
C VAL A 278 13.05 -14.00 2.48
N THR A 279 11.83 -14.13 1.96
CA THR A 279 11.51 -15.08 0.87
C THR A 279 11.82 -14.55 -0.54
N PHE A 280 12.01 -13.25 -0.75
CA PHE A 280 12.20 -12.66 -2.09
C PHE A 280 13.59 -12.04 -2.35
N THR A 281 14.44 -11.92 -1.34
CA THR A 281 15.77 -11.27 -1.45
C THR A 281 16.95 -12.25 -1.32
N GLY A 282 16.76 -13.51 -1.70
CA GLY A 282 17.81 -14.54 -1.82
C GLY A 282 18.81 -14.32 -2.97
N MET A 283 18.99 -13.09 -3.45
CA MET A 283 20.03 -12.69 -4.40
C MET A 283 20.57 -11.31 -4.00
N ARG A 284 21.29 -11.24 -2.87
CA ARG A 284 22.40 -10.28 -2.78
C ARG A 284 23.59 -10.94 -3.45
N ALA A 285 24.01 -10.35 -4.57
CA ALA A 285 25.32 -10.61 -5.15
C ALA A 285 26.37 -10.43 -4.05
N LYS A 286 27.21 -11.44 -3.88
CA LYS A 286 28.48 -11.28 -3.19
C LYS A 286 29.33 -10.35 -4.06
N GLU A 287 29.75 -9.23 -3.50
CA GLU A 287 31.02 -8.62 -3.88
C GLU A 287 32.18 -9.55 -3.48
#